data_AF-Q84NW9-F1
#
_entry.id   AF-Q84NW9-F1
#
_cell.length_a   1.000
_cell.length_b   1.000
_cell.length_c   1.000
_cell.angle_alpha   90.00
_cell.angle_beta   90.00
_cell.angle_gamma   90.00
#
_symmetry.space_group_name_H-M   'P 1'
#
loop_
_entity.id
_entity.type
_entity.pdbx_description
1 polymer ?
#
loop_
_entity_poly.entity_id
_entity_poly.type
_entity_poly.pdbx_seq_one_letter_code
_entity_poly.pdbx_strand_id
1 'polypeptide(L)'
;MGSCTLSSGGVCVVVVLLCLAACCLTCARGAVPAIYVLGDSQADVGNNNYLLHSLLKANFPHNGIDYPGGKPTGRFSNGYNFVDLIGTLLSCRGNPKGKALVQRLDQKIQLSRNYLMTESSSL
;
A
#
# COMPACT_ATOMS: atom_id res chain seq x y z
N MET A 1 -41.46 4.93 -39.06
CA MET A 1 -40.36 4.90 -38.06
C MET A 1 -39.34 3.88 -38.58
N GLY A 2 -38.29 4.36 -39.26
CA GLY A 2 -37.36 3.49 -39.99
C GLY A 2 -36.29 2.93 -39.06
N SER A 3 -36.27 1.60 -38.92
CA SER A 3 -35.27 0.89 -38.12
C SER A 3 -33.96 0.79 -38.93
N CYS A 4 -32.96 1.57 -38.55
CA CYS A 4 -31.62 1.52 -39.12
C CYS A 4 -30.97 0.17 -38.78
N THR A 5 -30.96 -0.76 -39.72
CA THR A 5 -30.19 -2.01 -39.60
C THR A 5 -28.72 -1.71 -39.80
N LEU A 6 -27.95 -1.76 -38.71
CA LEU A 6 -26.49 -1.60 -38.73
C LEU A 6 -25.88 -2.71 -39.60
N SER A 7 -25.21 -2.34 -40.70
CA SER A 7 -24.58 -3.32 -41.61
C SER A 7 -23.53 -4.15 -40.87
N SER A 8 -23.22 -5.36 -41.36
CA SER A 8 -22.22 -6.24 -40.73
C SER A 8 -20.85 -5.55 -40.53
N GLY A 9 -20.48 -4.64 -41.43
CA GLY A 9 -19.30 -3.78 -41.30
C GLY A 9 -19.40 -2.77 -40.16
N GLY A 10 -20.58 -2.16 -39.96
CA GLY A 10 -20.82 -1.25 -38.84
C GLY A 10 -20.75 -1.95 -37.47
N VAL A 11 -21.25 -3.18 -37.38
CA VAL A 11 -21.12 -4.01 -36.17
C VAL A 11 -19.64 -4.30 -35.87
N CYS A 12 -18.85 -4.63 -36.89
CA CYS A 12 -17.42 -4.90 -36.74
C CYS A 12 -16.65 -3.68 -36.22
N VAL A 13 -16.93 -2.48 -36.76
CA VAL A 13 -16.28 -1.24 -36.32
C VAL A 13 -16.62 -0.92 -34.87
N VAL A 14 -17.89 -1.07 -34.47
CA VAL A 14 -18.32 -0.84 -33.08
C VAL A 14 -17.64 -1.82 -32.12
N VAL A 15 -17.54 -3.10 -32.48
CA VAL A 15 -16.86 -4.12 -31.66
C VAL A 15 -15.37 -3.81 -31.51
N VAL A 16 -14.68 -3.42 -32.59
CA VAL A 16 -13.26 -3.06 -32.54
C VAL A 16 -13.02 -1.82 -31.68
N LEU A 17 -13.87 -0.80 -31.80
CA LEU A 17 -13.78 0.40 -30.95
C LEU A 17 -14.05 0.09 -29.47
N LEU A 18 -14.99 -0.80 -29.17
CA LEU A 18 -15.27 -1.23 -27.81
C LEU A 18 -14.09 -2.03 -27.21
N CYS A 19 -13.46 -2.90 -28.02
CA CYS A 19 -12.27 -3.64 -27.62
C CYS A 19 -11.07 -2.71 -27.36
N LEU A 20 -10.87 -1.70 -28.21
CA LEU A 20 -9.82 -0.70 -28.02
C LEU A 20 -10.05 0.14 -26.75
N ALA A 21 -11.28 0.60 -26.51
CA ALA A 21 -11.63 1.34 -25.30
C ALA A 21 -11.45 0.50 -24.02
N ALA A 22 -11.85 -0.77 -24.05
CA ALA A 22 -11.67 -1.70 -22.93
C ALA A 22 -10.18 -1.98 -22.66
N CYS A 23 -9.37 -2.14 -23.71
CA CYS A 23 -7.92 -2.31 -23.61
C CYS A 23 -7.25 -1.07 -22.98
N CYS A 24 -7.60 0.14 -23.43
CA CYS A 24 -7.07 1.37 -22.84
C CYS A 24 -7.41 1.51 -21.34
N LEU A 25 -8.57 1.03 -20.91
CA LEU A 25 -9.01 1.11 -19.51
C LEU A 25 -8.27 0.12 -18.59
N THR A 26 -7.85 -1.04 -19.09
CA THR A 26 -7.09 -2.03 -18.32
C THR A 26 -5.61 -1.67 -18.22
N CYS A 27 -5.02 -1.06 -19.27
CA CYS A 27 -3.64 -0.57 -19.25
C CYS A 27 -3.40 0.56 -18.22
N ALA A 28 -4.44 1.29 -17.83
CA ALA A 28 -4.34 2.40 -16.88
C ALA A 28 -4.28 1.96 -15.40
N ARG A 29 -4.46 0.68 -15.08
CA ARG A 29 -4.62 0.18 -13.71
C ARG A 29 -3.32 -0.40 -13.15
N GLY A 30 -2.32 0.46 -12.95
CA GLY A 30 -1.00 0.09 -12.42
C GLY A 30 -0.88 0.07 -10.89
N ALA A 31 -1.98 0.00 -10.13
CA ALA A 31 -1.95 0.09 -8.67
C ALA A 31 -2.08 -1.29 -8.01
N VAL A 32 -1.12 -1.63 -7.15
CA VAL A 32 -1.24 -2.77 -6.23
C VAL A 32 -2.23 -2.38 -5.13
N PRO A 33 -3.38 -3.08 -4.98
CA PRO A 33 -4.44 -2.66 -4.08
C PRO A 33 -4.07 -2.78 -2.59
N ALA A 34 -3.28 -3.79 -2.23
CA ALA A 34 -2.76 -4.01 -0.88
C ALA A 34 -1.59 -5.00 -0.89
N ILE A 35 -0.75 -4.96 0.15
CA ILE A 35 0.31 -5.94 0.40
C ILE A 35 0.08 -6.50 1.80
N TYR A 36 -0.07 -7.83 1.90
CA TYR A 36 -0.12 -8.54 3.17
C TYR A 36 1.23 -9.18 3.42
N VAL A 37 1.77 -8.96 4.62
CA VAL A 37 3.13 -9.35 4.95
C VAL A 37 3.09 -10.21 6.19
N LEU A 38 3.51 -11.45 6.03
CA LEU A 38 3.65 -12.44 7.09
C LEU A 38 5.14 -12.70 7.26
N GLY A 39 5.62 -12.77 8.50
CA GLY A 39 7.04 -12.97 8.75
C GLY A 39 7.42 -12.88 10.21
N ASP A 40 8.72 -12.73 10.43
CA ASP A 40 9.34 -12.54 11.73
C ASP A 40 9.67 -11.06 12.00
N SER A 41 10.53 -10.82 12.99
CA SER A 41 11.05 -9.50 13.36
C SER A 41 11.55 -8.61 12.21
N GLN A 42 12.07 -9.18 11.12
CA GLN A 42 12.61 -8.43 9.98
C GLN A 42 11.51 -7.77 9.16
N ALA A 43 10.32 -8.38 9.13
CA ALA A 43 9.14 -7.83 8.47
C ALA A 43 8.29 -6.98 9.42
N ASP A 44 8.61 -6.96 10.72
CA ASP A 44 7.81 -6.25 11.73
C ASP A 44 7.90 -4.73 11.55
N VAL A 45 6.75 -4.09 11.65
CA VAL A 45 6.55 -2.63 11.55
C VAL A 45 6.25 -2.00 12.93
N GLY A 46 6.55 -2.73 14.01
CA GLY A 46 6.24 -2.33 15.38
C GLY A 46 4.94 -2.95 15.91
N ASN A 47 4.46 -4.03 15.30
CA ASN A 47 3.26 -4.74 15.75
C ASN A 47 3.44 -5.32 17.16
N ASN A 48 4.67 -5.72 17.50
CA ASN A 48 5.01 -6.23 18.82
C ASN A 48 4.85 -5.21 19.96
N ASN A 49 4.75 -3.92 19.67
CA ASN A 49 4.48 -2.90 20.68
C ASN A 49 3.08 -3.02 21.28
N TYR A 50 2.15 -3.63 20.55
CA TYR A 50 0.74 -3.81 20.95
C TYR A 50 0.46 -5.17 21.61
N LEU A 51 1.45 -6.06 21.66
CA LEU A 51 1.33 -7.35 22.32
C LEU A 51 1.68 -7.19 23.81
N LEU A 52 0.68 -7.43 24.68
CA LEU A 52 0.79 -7.26 26.14
C LEU A 52 1.95 -8.05 26.76
N HIS A 53 2.21 -9.26 26.27
CA HIS A 53 3.22 -10.18 26.81
C HIS A 53 4.45 -10.35 25.90
N SER A 54 4.67 -9.45 24.94
CA SER A 54 5.85 -9.54 24.08
C SER A 54 7.10 -9.07 24.81
N LEU A 55 8.06 -9.98 24.98
CA LEU A 55 9.40 -9.69 25.49
C LEU A 55 10.31 -9.06 24.41
N LEU A 56 9.97 -9.24 23.12
CA LEU A 56 10.80 -8.83 22.00
C LEU A 56 10.20 -7.59 21.33
N LYS A 57 10.57 -6.41 21.84
CA LYS A 57 10.21 -5.10 21.28
C LYS A 57 11.46 -4.38 20.79
N ALA A 58 11.43 -3.88 19.56
CA ALA A 58 12.56 -3.15 18.96
C ALA A 58 12.49 -1.63 19.21
N ASN A 59 12.25 -1.24 20.47
CA ASN A 59 12.26 0.17 20.88
C ASN A 59 13.58 0.53 21.57
N PHE A 60 14.71 0.10 20.98
CA PHE A 60 16.03 0.45 21.51
C PHE A 60 16.53 1.77 20.92
N PRO A 61 17.42 2.50 21.62
CA PRO A 61 17.94 3.78 21.15
C PRO A 61 18.65 3.74 19.80
N HIS A 62 19.19 2.57 19.39
CA HIS A 62 19.85 2.40 18.11
C HIS A 62 18.87 2.16 16.95
N ASN A 63 17.61 1.80 17.24
CA ASN A 63 16.58 1.56 16.23
C ASN A 63 15.86 2.86 15.85
N GLY A 64 15.50 2.99 14.57
CA GLY A 64 14.71 4.12 14.08
C GLY A 64 15.44 5.46 13.94
N ILE A 65 16.77 5.50 14.08
CA ILE A 65 17.58 6.72 13.89
C ILE A 65 17.39 7.30 12.48
N ASP A 66 17.37 6.45 11.46
CA ASP A 66 17.22 6.82 10.05
C ASP A 66 15.75 6.90 9.62
N TYR A 67 14.81 6.54 10.50
CA TYR A 67 13.38 6.64 10.22
C TYR A 67 12.92 8.09 10.34
N PRO A 68 11.92 8.55 9.55
CA PRO A 68 11.38 9.89 9.70
C PRO A 68 10.95 10.19 11.14
N GLY A 69 11.58 11.20 11.74
CA GLY A 69 11.37 11.58 13.14
C GLY A 69 12.43 11.08 14.10
N GLY A 70 13.38 10.24 13.67
CA GLY A 70 14.56 9.81 14.43
C GLY A 70 14.21 9.13 15.75
N LYS A 71 13.11 8.37 15.77
CA LYS A 71 12.58 7.72 16.97
C LYS A 71 12.40 6.22 16.73
N PRO A 72 12.62 5.38 17.74
CA PRO A 72 12.33 3.95 17.65
C PRO A 72 10.84 3.74 17.37
N THR A 73 10.54 2.96 16.33
CA THR A 73 9.16 2.67 15.89
C THR A 73 8.68 1.27 16.27
N GLY A 74 9.56 0.44 16.85
CA GLY A 74 9.32 -0.98 17.05
C GLY A 74 9.76 -1.85 15.87
N ARG A 75 10.38 -1.25 14.84
CA ARG A 75 11.05 -1.96 13.75
C ARG A 75 12.42 -2.46 14.20
N PHE A 76 12.75 -3.71 13.88
CA PHE A 76 14.07 -4.29 14.12
C PHE A 76 15.12 -3.79 13.12
N SER A 77 15.14 -2.49 12.84
CA SER A 77 16.14 -1.83 12.01
C SER A 77 16.31 -0.36 12.41
N ASN A 78 17.35 0.29 11.87
CA ASN A 78 17.57 1.72 12.06
C ASN A 78 16.58 2.60 11.28
N GLY A 79 15.85 2.04 10.32
CA GLY A 79 15.01 2.82 9.40
C GLY A 79 13.90 2.01 8.74
N TYR A 80 13.71 2.20 7.44
CA TYR A 80 12.79 1.39 6.63
C TYR A 80 13.35 -0.02 6.44
N ASN A 81 12.48 -1.03 6.54
CA ASN A 81 12.85 -2.42 6.31
C ASN A 81 12.59 -2.84 4.84
N PHE A 82 12.89 -4.10 4.50
CA PHE A 82 12.73 -4.61 3.14
C PHE A 82 11.28 -4.53 2.62
N VAL A 83 10.29 -4.60 3.52
CA VAL A 83 8.87 -4.54 3.18
C VAL A 83 8.51 -3.16 2.66
N ASP A 84 9.02 -2.11 3.32
CA ASP A 84 8.82 -0.73 2.88
C ASP A 84 9.47 -0.50 1.51
N LEU A 85 10.63 -1.12 1.26
CA LEU A 85 11.29 -1.08 -0.05
C LEU A 85 10.42 -1.75 -1.12
N ILE A 86 9.88 -2.95 -0.87
CA ILE A 86 8.97 -3.65 -1.79
C ILE A 86 7.71 -2.82 -2.04
N GLY A 87 7.08 -2.30 -0.98
CA GLY A 87 5.90 -1.43 -1.09
C GLY A 87 6.19 -0.19 -1.94
N THR A 88 7.36 0.42 -1.74
CA THR A 88 7.83 1.55 -2.55
C THR A 88 8.00 1.16 -4.02
N LEU A 89 8.67 0.04 -4.31
CA LEU A 89 8.91 -0.43 -5.69
C LEU A 89 7.59 -0.74 -6.42
N LEU A 90 6.66 -1.41 -5.76
CA LEU A 90 5.34 -1.73 -6.31
C LEU A 90 4.51 -0.48 -6.57
N SER A 91 4.63 0.54 -5.71
CA SER A 91 3.91 1.81 -5.85
C SER A 91 4.47 2.71 -6.96
N CYS A 92 5.77 2.56 -7.27
CA CYS A 92 6.42 3.33 -8.36
C CYS A 92 6.10 2.80 -9.74
N ARG A 93 5.84 1.49 -9.85
CA ARG A 93 5.59 0.83 -11.13
C ARG A 93 4.34 1.40 -11.81
N GLY A 94 3.40 1.97 -11.04
CA GLY A 94 2.16 2.56 -11.56
C GLY A 94 2.11 4.10 -11.61
N ASN A 95 2.92 4.82 -10.84
CA ASN A 95 2.90 6.29 -10.78
C ASN A 95 4.16 6.87 -10.09
N PRO A 96 4.90 7.84 -10.67
CA PRO A 96 6.07 8.44 -10.02
C PRO A 96 5.75 9.17 -8.70
N LYS A 97 4.50 9.60 -8.48
CA LYS A 97 4.04 10.17 -7.20
C LYS A 97 3.66 9.11 -6.15
N GLY A 98 3.66 7.83 -6.51
CA GLY A 98 3.22 6.72 -5.66
C GLY A 98 4.05 6.57 -4.38
N LYS A 99 5.36 6.86 -4.41
CA LYS A 99 6.25 6.75 -3.24
C LYS A 99 5.76 7.58 -2.06
N ALA A 100 5.54 8.87 -2.29
CA ALA A 100 5.17 9.82 -1.24
C ALA A 100 3.74 9.55 -0.73
N LEU A 101 2.84 9.08 -1.59
CA LEU A 101 1.49 8.73 -1.21
C LEU A 101 1.46 7.47 -0.34
N VAL A 102 2.21 6.44 -0.68
CA VAL A 102 2.27 5.21 0.13
C VAL A 102 2.92 5.45 1.48
N GLN A 103 3.99 6.24 1.55
CA GLN A 103 4.58 6.63 2.85
C GLN A 103 3.61 7.44 3.71
N ARG A 104 2.85 8.37 3.13
CA ARG A 104 1.84 9.15 3.86
C ARG A 104 0.63 8.31 4.28
N LEU A 105 0.21 7.36 3.44
CA LEU A 105 -0.87 6.44 3.77
C LEU A 105 -0.45 5.47 4.86
N ASP A 106 0.75 4.90 4.78
CA ASP A 106 1.29 4.03 5.84
C ASP A 106 1.39 4.80 7.15
N GLN A 107 1.92 6.03 7.12
CA GLN A 107 1.98 6.89 8.30
C GLN A 107 0.57 7.18 8.87
N LYS A 108 -0.43 7.47 8.04
CA LYS A 108 -1.81 7.68 8.50
C LYS A 108 -2.46 6.41 9.03
N ILE A 109 -2.24 5.26 8.40
CA ILE A 109 -2.73 3.95 8.86
C ILE A 109 -2.11 3.61 10.20
N GLN A 110 -0.81 3.84 10.38
CA GLN A 110 -0.15 3.65 11.66
C GLN A 110 -0.69 4.61 12.71
N LEU A 111 -0.79 5.92 12.44
CA LEU A 111 -1.36 6.88 13.39
C LEU A 111 -2.80 6.52 13.77
N SER A 112 -3.62 6.13 12.81
CA SER A 112 -5.01 5.73 13.05
C SER A 112 -5.09 4.43 13.86
N ARG A 113 -4.23 3.44 13.59
CA ARG A 113 -4.15 2.22 14.43
C ARG A 113 -3.72 2.55 15.85
N ASN A 114 -2.69 3.39 16.02
CA ASN A 114 -2.19 3.76 17.34
C ASN A 114 -3.26 4.51 18.16
N TYR A 115 -4.05 5.37 17.51
CA TYR A 115 -5.18 6.06 18.13
C TYR A 115 -6.26 5.09 18.61
N LEU A 116 -6.73 4.19 17.72
CA LEU A 116 -7.77 3.20 18.06
C LEU A 116 -7.31 2.25 19.18
N MET A 117 -6.04 1.86 19.19
CA MET A 117 -5.48 1.00 20.25
C MET A 117 -5.39 1.74 21.59
N THR A 118 -5.08 3.04 21.58
CA THR A 118 -5.05 3.87 22.79
C THR A 118 -6.45 3.99 23.39
N GLU A 119 -7.48 4.23 22.57
CA GLU A 119 -8.88 4.27 23.02
C GLU A 119 -9.35 2.94 23.61
N SER A 120 -8.96 1.81 23.01
CA SER A 120 -9.32 0.48 23.52
C SER A 120 -8.61 0.07 24.82
N SER A 121 -7.51 0.75 25.18
CA SER A 121 -6.75 0.48 26.41
C SER A 121 -7.18 1.38 27.58
N SER A 122 -7.98 2.41 27.29
CA SER A 122 -8.54 3.35 28.28
C SER A 122 -9.96 3.00 28.74
N LEU A 123 -10.53 1.90 28.22
CA LEU A 123 -11.76 1.25 28.67
C LEU A 123 -11.41 -0.02 29.45
#